data_AF-A0A961JDP4-F1
#
_entry.id   AF-A0A961JDP4-F1
#
_cell.length_a   1.000
_cell.length_b   1.000
_cell.length_c   1.000
_cell.angle_alpha   90.00
_cell.angle_beta   90.00
_cell.angle_gamma   90.00
#
_symmetry.space_group_name_H-M   'P 1'
#
loop_
_entity.id
_entity.type
_entity.pdbx_description
1 polymer ?
#
loop_
_entity_poly.entity_id
_entity_poly.type
_entity_poly.pdbx_seq_one_letter_code
_entity_poly.pdbx_strand_id
1 'polypeptide(L)'
;MALPSGRAVSFHDVIQNEPGPTGLTVRFRFVEADLAEVLDVTPYEELEADMRYLCESYALGRISNTGPRPTGVVISISDRPVEFGAPDPDVAQVFEVYRPDGAACVWEGY
;
A
#
# COMPACT_ATOMS: atom_id res chain seq x y z
N MET A 1 7.78 7.98 -7.42
CA MET A 1 6.43 8.57 -7.38
C MET A 1 6.40 9.55 -6.23
N ALA A 2 6.07 10.81 -6.51
CA ALA A 2 5.96 11.83 -5.47
C ALA A 2 4.67 11.63 -4.67
N LEU A 3 4.76 11.85 -3.36
CA LEU A 3 3.68 11.75 -2.40
C LEU A 3 3.22 13.13 -1.91
N PRO A 4 1.98 13.27 -1.40
CA PRO A 4 1.47 14.52 -0.82
C PRO A 4 2.36 15.13 0.27
N SER A 5 3.00 14.32 1.10
CA SER A 5 3.96 14.76 2.12
C SER A 5 5.26 15.35 1.57
N GLY A 6 5.51 15.25 0.26
CA GLY A 6 6.77 15.61 -0.39
C GLY A 6 7.80 14.49 -0.44
N ARG A 7 7.50 13.33 0.17
CA ARG A 7 8.28 12.10 0.06
C ARG A 7 8.19 11.48 -1.34
N ALA A 8 9.01 10.46 -1.59
CA ALA A 8 8.98 9.73 -2.84
C ALA A 8 9.19 8.23 -2.64
N VAL A 9 8.34 7.44 -3.31
CA VAL A 9 8.42 5.97 -3.31
C VAL A 9 8.66 5.43 -4.72
N SER A 10 9.25 4.25 -4.82
CA SER A 10 9.38 3.49 -6.08
C SER A 10 8.43 2.30 -6.07
N PHE A 11 7.70 2.07 -7.16
CA PHE A 11 6.91 0.84 -7.27
C PHE A 11 7.83 -0.38 -7.33
N HIS A 12 7.53 -1.41 -6.54
CA HIS A 12 8.27 -2.66 -6.51
C HIS A 12 7.55 -3.73 -7.35
N ASP A 13 6.37 -4.16 -6.89
CA ASP A 13 5.56 -5.16 -7.58
C ASP A 13 4.11 -5.18 -7.07
N VAL A 14 3.32 -6.12 -7.58
CA VAL A 14 1.92 -6.35 -7.20
C VAL A 14 1.70 -7.83 -6.93
N ILE A 15 0.99 -8.11 -5.83
CA ILE A 15 0.60 -9.45 -5.42
C ILE A 15 -0.90 -9.55 -5.53
N GLN A 16 -1.37 -10.50 -6.32
CA GLN A 16 -2.78 -10.71 -6.60
C GLN A 16 -3.31 -11.93 -5.86
N ASN A 17 -4.60 -11.92 -5.56
CA ASN A 17 -5.34 -13.05 -4.99
C ASN A 17 -4.82 -13.51 -3.62
N GLU A 18 -4.38 -12.56 -2.79
CA GLU A 18 -4.06 -12.86 -1.39
C GLU A 18 -5.40 -13.10 -0.65
N PRO A 19 -5.55 -14.20 0.12
CA PRO A 19 -6.69 -14.38 0.98
C PRO A 19 -6.63 -13.36 2.12
N GLY A 20 -7.47 -12.33 2.08
CA GLY A 20 -7.65 -11.39 3.17
C GLY A 20 -8.84 -11.75 4.07
N PRO A 21 -8.95 -11.11 5.25
CA PRO A 21 -10.04 -11.37 6.20
C PRO A 21 -11.45 -11.09 5.63
N THR A 22 -11.55 -10.23 4.62
CA THR A 22 -12.81 -9.81 3.97
C THR A 22 -12.92 -10.27 2.51
N GLY A 23 -12.04 -11.15 2.03
CA GLY A 23 -12.06 -11.69 0.66
C GLY A 23 -10.74 -11.50 -0.09
N LEU A 24 -10.83 -11.48 -1.43
CA LEU A 24 -9.65 -11.33 -2.30
C LEU A 24 -9.04 -9.94 -2.14
N THR A 25 -7.77 -9.89 -1.74
CA THR A 25 -7.01 -8.66 -1.70
C THR A 25 -5.96 -8.62 -2.81
N VAL A 26 -5.65 -7.40 -3.23
CA VAL A 26 -4.50 -7.11 -4.09
C VAL A 26 -3.56 -6.20 -3.32
N ARG A 27 -2.29 -6.57 -3.25
CA ARG A 27 -1.25 -5.81 -2.55
C ARG A 27 -0.34 -5.13 -3.54
N PHE A 28 -0.26 -3.81 -3.48
CA PHE A 28 0.71 -3.02 -4.23
C PHE A 28 1.87 -2.66 -3.31
N ARG A 29 3.09 -3.03 -3.70
CA ARG A 29 4.28 -2.83 -2.89
C ARG A 29 5.15 -1.73 -3.47
N PHE A 30 5.64 -0.86 -2.60
CA PHE A 30 6.49 0.26 -2.90
C PHE A 30 7.72 0.25 -2.00
N VAL A 31 8.78 0.93 -2.43
CA VAL A 31 10.05 1.04 -1.70
C VAL A 31 10.43 2.50 -1.48
N GLU A 32 10.87 2.82 -0.26
CA GLU A 32 11.44 4.11 0.13
C GLU A 32 12.60 3.86 1.08
N ALA A 33 13.83 4.10 0.62
CA ALA A 33 15.05 3.65 1.31
C ALA A 33 15.15 4.11 2.78
N ASP A 34 14.69 5.33 3.06
CA ASP A 34 14.76 5.97 4.38
C ASP A 34 13.46 5.79 5.18
N LEU A 35 12.67 4.72 4.91
CA LEU A 35 11.38 4.51 5.53
C LEU A 35 11.47 4.39 7.06
N ALA A 36 12.55 3.81 7.60
CA ALA A 36 12.74 3.69 9.04
C ALA A 36 12.74 5.07 9.72
N GLU A 37 13.54 6.00 9.22
CA GLU A 37 13.61 7.37 9.73
C GLU A 37 12.29 8.12 9.51
N VAL A 38 11.65 7.89 8.36
CA VAL A 38 10.35 8.48 8.04
C VAL A 38 9.28 8.07 9.04
N LEU A 39 9.21 6.80 9.43
CA LEU A 39 8.21 6.30 10.39
C LEU A 39 8.39 6.91 11.79
N ASP A 40 9.62 7.31 12.14
CA ASP A 40 9.92 7.95 13.43
C ASP A 40 9.49 9.43 13.49
N VAL A 41 9.51 10.13 12.36
CA VAL A 41 9.30 11.59 12.32
C VAL A 41 7.98 12.02 11.68
N THR A 42 7.35 11.14 10.90
CA THR A 42 6.14 11.47 10.13
C THR A 42 4.89 11.13 10.95
N PRO A 43 3.97 12.10 11.18
CA PRO A 43 2.69 11.82 11.80
C PRO A 43 1.89 10.77 11.03
N TYR A 44 1.12 9.95 11.76
CA TYR A 44 0.31 8.90 11.15
C TYR A 44 -0.66 9.43 10.09
N GLU A 45 -1.24 10.62 10.30
CA GLU A 45 -2.18 11.23 9.36
C GLU A 45 -1.54 11.60 8.02
N GLU A 46 -0.27 12.00 8.01
CA GLU A 46 0.48 12.27 6.79
C GLU A 46 0.86 10.97 6.08
N LEU A 47 1.27 9.97 6.84
CA LEU A 47 1.59 8.63 6.33
C LEU A 47 0.35 7.97 5.69
N GLU A 48 -0.80 8.04 6.36
CA GLU A 48 -2.07 7.53 5.84
C GLU A 48 -2.50 8.28 4.59
N ALA A 49 -2.36 9.60 4.55
CA ALA A 49 -2.70 10.40 3.38
C ALA A 49 -1.83 10.02 2.16
N ASP A 50 -0.54 9.76 2.37
CA ASP A 50 0.37 9.26 1.32
C ASP A 50 -0.05 7.89 0.80
N MET A 51 -0.39 6.97 1.70
CA MET A 51 -0.79 5.61 1.34
C MET A 51 -2.15 5.58 0.63
N ARG A 52 -3.11 6.42 1.07
CA ARG A 52 -4.38 6.61 0.36
C ARG A 52 -4.15 7.20 -1.03
N TYR A 53 -3.25 8.17 -1.17
CA TYR A 53 -2.90 8.72 -2.47
C TYR A 53 -2.33 7.65 -3.42
N LEU A 54 -1.45 6.76 -2.94
CA LEU A 54 -0.95 5.63 -3.74
C LEU A 54 -2.09 4.69 -4.15
N CYS A 55 -3.03 4.43 -3.25
CA CYS A 55 -4.20 3.63 -3.56
C CYS A 55 -5.03 4.24 -4.70
N GLU A 56 -5.42 5.50 -4.56
CA GLU A 56 -6.32 6.20 -5.48
C GLU A 56 -5.65 6.50 -6.83
N SER A 57 -4.42 7.00 -6.81
CA SER A 57 -3.72 7.48 -8.01
C SER A 57 -3.01 6.37 -8.79
N TYR A 58 -2.62 5.28 -8.13
CA TYR A 58 -1.82 4.22 -8.75
C TYR A 58 -2.53 2.87 -8.76
N ALA A 59 -3.01 2.41 -7.61
CA ALA A 59 -3.53 1.05 -7.45
C ALA A 59 -4.86 0.85 -8.17
N LEU A 60 -5.87 1.72 -7.93
CA LEU A 60 -7.21 1.58 -8.50
C LEU A 60 -7.19 1.49 -10.03
N GLY A 61 -6.39 2.34 -10.69
CA GLY A 61 -6.26 2.32 -12.15
C GLY A 61 -5.63 1.04 -12.73
N ARG A 62 -5.02 0.19 -11.89
CA ARG A 62 -4.34 -1.06 -12.29
C ARG A 62 -5.13 -2.31 -11.90
N ILE A 63 -6.26 -2.15 -11.22
CA ILE A 63 -7.18 -3.24 -10.94
C ILE A 63 -8.01 -3.51 -12.19
N SER A 64 -8.10 -4.78 -12.60
CA SER A 64 -8.90 -5.18 -13.75
C SER A 64 -10.37 -4.79 -13.57
N ASN A 65 -10.90 -4.03 -14.52
CA ASN A 65 -12.34 -3.70 -14.59
C ASN A 65 -13.19 -4.87 -15.13
N THR A 66 -12.55 -5.93 -15.59
CA THR A 66 -13.17 -7.14 -16.14
C THR A 66 -12.86 -8.32 -15.23
N GLY A 67 -13.83 -8.73 -14.41
CA GLY A 67 -13.70 -9.85 -13.46
C GLY A 67 -14.14 -9.49 -12.04
N PRO A 68 -13.99 -10.42 -11.07
CA PRO A 68 -14.25 -10.13 -9.67
C PRO A 68 -13.35 -9.00 -9.19
N ARG A 69 -13.96 -7.95 -8.63
CA ARG A 69 -13.20 -6.86 -8.01
C ARG A 69 -12.68 -7.30 -6.65
N PRO A 70 -11.43 -6.96 -6.29
CA PRO A 70 -10.90 -7.25 -4.97
C PRO A 70 -11.75 -6.51 -3.93
N THR A 71 -11.97 -7.16 -2.79
CA THR A 71 -12.69 -6.56 -1.66
C THR A 71 -11.79 -5.64 -0.84
N GLY A 72 -10.47 -5.79 -0.96
CA GLY A 72 -9.49 -4.90 -0.35
C GLY A 72 -8.27 -4.67 -1.22
N VAL A 73 -7.69 -3.48 -1.08
CA VAL A 73 -6.42 -3.08 -1.66
C VAL A 73 -5.46 -2.81 -0.52
N VAL A 74 -4.35 -3.54 -0.51
CA VAL A 74 -3.29 -3.32 0.47
C VAL A 74 -2.21 -2.47 -0.18
N ILE A 75 -1.91 -1.33 0.42
CA ILE A 75 -0.73 -0.52 0.06
C ILE A 75 0.34 -0.83 1.07
N SER A 76 1.52 -1.19 0.61
CA SER A 76 2.66 -1.47 1.47
C SER A 76 3.88 -0.72 0.99
N ILE A 77 4.60 -0.11 1.93
CA ILE A 77 5.88 0.56 1.69
C ILE A 77 6.92 -0.15 2.57
N SER A 78 8.07 -0.51 2.00
CA SER A 78 9.22 -1.06 2.72
C SER A 78 10.49 -0.25 2.45
N ASP A 79 11.47 -0.32 3.35
CA ASP A 79 12.78 0.31 3.16
C ASP A 79 13.59 -0.31 2.00
N ARG A 80 13.39 -1.61 1.75
CA ARG A 80 14.03 -2.36 0.66
C ARG A 80 13.08 -3.37 0.03
N PRO A 81 13.39 -3.87 -1.18
CA PRO A 81 12.68 -5.01 -1.76
C PRO A 81 12.68 -6.22 -0.81
N VAL A 82 11.52 -6.87 -0.65
CA VAL A 82 11.34 -8.01 0.25
C VAL A 82 10.71 -9.18 -0.50
N GLU A 83 11.16 -10.39 -0.22
CA GLU A 83 10.51 -11.59 -0.73
C GLU A 83 9.14 -11.77 -0.07
N PHE A 84 8.11 -12.05 -0.86
CA PHE A 84 6.78 -12.25 -0.31
C PHE A 84 6.67 -13.57 0.47
N GLY A 85 6.01 -13.54 1.62
CA GLY A 85 5.80 -14.72 2.47
C GLY A 85 6.99 -15.08 3.36
N ALA A 86 8.10 -14.34 3.27
CA ALA A 86 9.25 -14.47 4.16
C ALA A 86 9.25 -13.32 5.18
N PRO A 87 9.03 -13.58 6.48
CA PRO A 87 9.16 -12.54 7.49
C PRO A 87 10.63 -12.10 7.61
N ASP A 88 10.88 -10.81 7.43
CA ASP A 88 12.18 -10.17 7.66
C ASP A 88 11.97 -9.07 8.73
N PRO A 89 12.38 -9.31 10.00
CA PRO A 89 12.19 -8.35 11.09
C PRO A 89 13.11 -7.12 10.99
N ASP A 90 14.14 -7.18 10.13
CA ASP A 90 15.09 -6.10 9.92
C ASP A 90 14.64 -5.16 8.77
N VAL A 91 13.43 -5.36 8.23
CA VAL A 91 12.82 -4.49 7.21
C VAL A 91 11.82 -3.57 7.89
N ALA A 92 12.09 -2.26 7.83
CA ALA A 92 11.04 -1.29 8.12
C ALA A 92 9.96 -1.42 7.05
N GLN A 93 8.73 -1.66 7.47
CA GLN A 93 7.57 -1.74 6.57
C GLN A 93 6.32 -1.22 7.24
N VAL A 94 5.46 -0.57 6.45
CA VAL A 94 4.12 -0.18 6.84
C VAL A 94 3.13 -0.68 5.77
N PHE A 95 1.93 -1.01 6.19
CA PHE A 95 0.85 -1.36 5.28
C PHE A 95 -0.48 -0.80 5.77
N GLU A 96 -1.33 -0.43 4.82
CA GLU A 96 -2.70 -0.02 5.06
C GLU A 96 -3.63 -0.82 4.15
N VAL A 97 -4.84 -1.06 4.64
CA VAL A 97 -5.88 -1.80 3.92
C VAL A 97 -7.04 -0.88 3.62
N TYR A 98 -7.35 -0.74 2.33
CA TYR A 98 -8.44 0.09 1.85
C TYR A 98 -9.51 -0.76 1.17
N ARG A 99 -10.77 -0.40 1.36
CA ARG A 99 -11.86 -0.88 0.52
C ARG A 99 -11.99 0.03 -0.71
N PRO A 100 -11.91 -0.51 -1.94
CA PRO A 100 -12.19 0.26 -3.14
C PRO A 100 -13.66 0.72 -3.20
N ASP A 101 -13.88 2.01 -3.43
CA ASP A 101 -15.20 2.59 -3.70
C ASP A 101 -15.14 3.56 -4.88
N GLY A 102 -15.37 3.04 -6.08
CA GLY A 102 -15.20 3.79 -7.32
C GLY A 102 -13.75 4.23 -7.53
N ALA A 103 -13.50 5.53 -7.42
CA ALA A 103 -12.16 6.13 -7.51
C ALA A 103 -11.54 6.47 -6.14
N ALA A 104 -12.24 6.17 -5.05
CA ALA A 104 -11.79 6.42 -3.69
C ALA A 104 -11.29 5.13 -3.02
N CYS A 105 -10.35 5.29 -2.10
CA CYS A 105 -9.90 4.23 -1.22
C CYS A 105 -10.36 4.53 0.21
N VAL A 106 -11.38 3.80 0.66
CA VAL A 106 -11.98 3.99 1.98
C VAL A 106 -11.19 3.19 3.00
N TRP A 107 -10.59 3.87 3.96
CA TRP A 107 -9.97 3.21 5.10
C TRP A 107 -11.07 2.62 5.99
N GLU A 108 -11.02 1.32 6.24
CA GLU A 108 -12.00 0.63 7.08
C GLU A 108 -11.48 0.36 8.50
N GLY A 109 -10.52 1.18 8.96
CA GLY A 109 -9.92 1.22 10.31
C GLY A 109 -10.39 0.15 11.28
N TYR A 110 -9.50 -0.79 11.61
CA TYR A 110 -9.76 -1.80 12.65
C TYR A 110 -9.43 -1.27 14.04
#